data_AF-A0A7S6MFW2-F1
#
_entry.id   AF-A0A7S6MFW2-F1
#
_cell.length_a   1.000
_cell.length_b   1.000
_cell.length_c   1.000
_cell.angle_alpha   90.00
_cell.angle_beta   90.00
_cell.angle_gamma   90.00
#
_symmetry.space_group_name_H-M   'P 1'
#
loop_
_entity.id
_entity.type
_entity.pdbx_description
1 polymer ?
#
loop_
_entity_poly.entity_id
_entity_poly.type
_entity_poly.pdbx_seq_one_letter_code
_entity_poly.pdbx_strand_id
1 'polypeptide(L)'
;MRPSRQHRFVSVIAWPRGTTRDDHALILADALGSDFETQRLRAGQTLPGVVGWHPADAARRAVKAIRRHGGDAIGPSLADLEALGQTLKIRDMRLDGDGFAVDLWRGPMTRLHFADIDVIVRAQLSERKATPTASPMLESLGRMGHMPAGGAWGGLGSYGMAAAFAAEYGVVGGSAGSARRESAVRVSNKLDIHVRQGMVFQIDADKFAFGVLGDSRGQGDKFNTDALCELIAHVAPHAVVDPFYSLWKPPSQAGSLALRGSRLEREDLNFAFYSRWMALIYRHMADPSFDPGMRDQS
;
A
#
# COMPACT_ATOMS: atom_id res chain seq x y z
N MET A 1 -7.27 16.44 21.78
CA MET A 1 -5.88 16.35 21.27
C MET A 1 -5.77 15.06 20.46
N ARG A 2 -5.31 15.07 19.19
CA ARG A 2 -5.28 13.84 18.38
C ARG A 2 -4.12 12.93 18.86
N PRO A 3 -4.39 11.71 19.35
CA PRO A 3 -3.36 10.82 19.92
C PRO A 3 -2.25 10.43 18.93
N SER A 4 -2.46 10.61 17.62
CA SER A 4 -1.50 10.25 16.57
C SER A 4 -0.21 11.07 16.57
N ARG A 5 -0.19 12.28 17.14
CA ARG A 5 1.04 13.09 17.24
C ARG A 5 2.01 12.62 18.32
N GLN A 6 1.52 11.82 19.27
CA GLN A 6 2.30 11.36 20.41
C GLN A 6 2.86 9.96 20.22
N HIS A 7 2.60 9.30 19.08
CA HIS A 7 3.03 7.93 18.84
C HIS A 7 3.97 7.83 17.65
N ARG A 8 4.88 6.85 17.72
CA ARG A 8 5.94 6.61 16.74
C ARG A 8 6.09 5.12 16.49
N PHE A 9 6.45 4.79 15.26
CA PHE A 9 6.76 3.43 14.85
C PHE A 9 8.20 3.13 15.28
N VAL A 10 8.41 2.06 16.02
CA VAL A 10 9.77 1.54 16.24
C VAL A 10 10.05 0.61 15.08
N SER A 11 10.99 0.99 14.23
CA SER A 11 11.37 0.22 13.04
C SER A 11 12.81 -0.23 13.18
N VAL A 12 13.06 -1.53 13.03
CA VAL A 12 14.40 -2.11 13.00
C VAL A 12 14.82 -2.23 11.53
N ILE A 13 16.02 -1.74 11.22
CA ILE A 13 16.60 -1.75 9.87
C ILE A 13 17.58 -2.91 9.75
N ALA A 14 18.45 -3.07 10.75
CA ALA A 14 19.44 -4.15 10.81
C ALA A 14 19.68 -4.62 12.24
N TRP A 15 19.91 -5.91 12.41
CA TRP A 15 20.39 -6.47 13.67
C TRP A 15 21.92 -6.41 13.76
N PRO A 16 22.51 -6.45 14.97
CA PRO A 16 23.95 -6.54 15.13
C PRO A 16 24.49 -7.80 14.43
N ARG A 17 25.64 -7.71 13.78
CA ARG A 17 26.21 -8.86 13.04
C ARG A 17 26.51 -10.04 13.98
N GLY A 18 26.22 -11.25 13.50
CA GLY A 18 26.51 -12.49 14.25
C GLY A 18 25.54 -12.80 15.40
N THR A 19 24.51 -11.98 15.60
CA THR A 19 23.49 -12.24 16.62
C THR A 19 22.44 -13.24 16.15
N THR A 20 21.97 -14.08 17.07
CA THR A 20 20.90 -15.06 16.85
C THR A 20 19.51 -14.43 17.00
N ARG A 21 18.48 -15.16 16.57
CA ARG A 21 17.08 -14.74 16.79
C ARG A 21 16.74 -14.53 18.26
N ASP A 22 17.32 -15.33 19.16
CA ASP A 22 17.07 -15.21 20.59
C ASP A 22 17.78 -13.96 21.16
N ASP A 23 18.96 -13.60 20.64
CA ASP A 23 19.62 -12.32 20.96
C ASP A 23 18.78 -11.13 20.51
N HIS A 24 18.19 -11.17 19.31
CA HIS A 24 17.27 -10.12 18.82
C HIS A 24 16.06 -9.97 19.75
N ALA A 25 15.49 -11.07 20.22
CA ALA A 25 14.36 -11.07 21.13
C ALA A 25 14.72 -10.45 22.49
N LEU A 26 15.92 -10.73 23.02
CA LEU A 26 16.43 -10.10 24.24
C LEU A 26 16.62 -8.58 24.07
N ILE A 27 17.20 -8.15 22.94
CA ILE A 27 17.36 -6.74 22.61
C ILE A 27 16.00 -6.04 22.55
N LEU A 28 15.01 -6.66 21.91
CA LEU A 28 13.64 -6.13 21.84
C LEU A 28 12.94 -6.12 23.20
N ALA A 29 13.15 -7.13 24.04
CA ALA A 29 12.58 -7.20 25.38
C ALA A 29 13.11 -6.06 26.26
N ASP A 30 14.43 -5.82 26.24
CA ASP A 30 15.08 -4.67 26.90
C ASP A 30 14.57 -3.34 26.35
N ALA A 31 14.50 -3.20 25.02
CA ALA A 31 14.13 -1.96 24.35
C ALA A 31 12.66 -1.57 24.57
N LEU A 32 11.74 -2.55 24.56
CA LEU A 32 10.29 -2.32 24.57
C LEU A 32 9.64 -2.58 25.94
N GLY A 33 10.36 -3.17 26.90
CA GLY A 33 9.83 -3.48 28.24
C GLY A 33 8.74 -4.56 28.22
N SER A 34 8.87 -5.55 27.33
CA SER A 34 7.92 -6.66 27.18
C SER A 34 8.60 -8.01 27.39
N ASP A 35 7.83 -9.08 27.54
CA ASP A 35 8.39 -10.42 27.74
C ASP A 35 9.15 -10.95 26.51
N PHE A 36 10.10 -11.85 26.77
CA PHE A 36 10.97 -12.46 25.76
C PHE A 36 10.18 -13.27 24.71
N GLU A 37 9.17 -14.05 25.12
CA GLU A 37 8.44 -14.93 24.19
C GLU A 37 7.65 -14.14 23.16
N THR A 38 6.99 -13.06 23.58
CA THR A 38 6.32 -12.10 22.67
C THR A 38 7.32 -11.51 21.67
N GLN A 39 8.53 -11.16 22.12
CA GLN A 39 9.54 -10.56 21.25
C GLN A 39 10.23 -11.56 20.34
N ARG A 40 10.32 -12.83 20.75
CA ARG A 40 10.83 -13.92 19.91
C ARG A 40 9.99 -14.13 18.66
N LEU A 41 8.67 -13.91 18.75
CA LEU A 41 7.78 -13.92 17.59
C LEU A 41 8.09 -12.78 16.62
N ARG A 42 8.46 -11.60 17.13
CA ARG A 42 8.79 -10.40 16.32
C ARG A 42 10.20 -10.45 15.74
N ALA A 43 11.16 -11.00 16.47
CA ALA A 43 12.55 -11.16 16.05
C ALA A 43 12.71 -11.97 14.74
N GLY A 44 11.74 -12.84 14.42
CA GLY A 44 11.74 -13.62 13.17
C GLY A 44 11.18 -12.89 11.94
N GLN A 45 10.78 -11.62 12.06
CA GLN A 45 10.26 -10.84 10.94
C GLN A 45 11.38 -10.38 10.00
N THR A 46 11.08 -10.33 8.70
CA THR A 46 12.01 -9.79 7.69
C THR A 46 12.31 -8.33 7.99
N LEU A 47 13.58 -7.94 7.84
CA LEU A 47 14.02 -6.56 7.96
C LEU A 47 14.09 -5.85 6.59
N PRO A 48 13.91 -4.52 6.54
CA PRO A 48 13.47 -3.67 7.66
C PRO A 48 12.04 -4.03 8.11
N GLY A 49 11.72 -3.80 9.38
CA GLY A 49 10.46 -4.24 9.99
C GLY A 49 9.96 -3.30 11.10
N VAL A 50 8.63 -3.08 11.15
CA VAL A 50 7.99 -2.31 12.23
C VAL A 50 7.71 -3.25 13.40
N VAL A 51 8.47 -3.08 14.49
CA VAL A 51 8.31 -3.93 15.68
C VAL A 51 7.25 -3.39 16.64
N GLY A 52 6.77 -2.15 16.50
CA GLY A 52 5.64 -1.66 17.28
C GLY A 52 5.27 -0.19 17.07
N TRP A 53 4.14 0.23 17.64
CA TRP A 53 3.66 1.61 17.66
C TRP A 53 3.52 2.06 19.12
N HIS A 54 4.36 3.00 19.54
CA HIS A 54 4.55 3.34 20.95
C HIS A 54 4.46 4.85 21.18
N PRO A 55 4.13 5.29 22.40
CA PRO A 55 4.31 6.69 22.78
C PRO A 55 5.72 7.19 22.46
N ALA A 56 5.86 8.46 22.09
CA ALA A 56 7.08 9.01 21.52
C ALA A 56 8.31 8.80 22.43
N ASP A 57 8.16 8.99 23.74
CA ASP A 57 9.23 8.75 24.71
C ASP A 57 9.65 7.29 24.78
N ALA A 58 8.69 6.36 24.76
CA ALA A 58 8.96 4.93 24.75
C ALA A 58 9.64 4.50 23.45
N ALA A 59 9.16 4.98 22.30
CA ALA A 59 9.77 4.70 21.01
C ALA A 59 11.22 5.21 20.93
N ARG A 60 11.49 6.43 21.43
CA ARG A 60 12.84 7.00 21.49
C ARG A 60 13.78 6.16 22.35
N ARG A 61 13.33 5.74 23.54
CA ARG A 61 14.11 4.84 24.40
C ARG A 61 14.40 3.50 23.72
N ALA A 62 13.40 2.93 23.04
CA ALA A 62 13.55 1.67 22.33
C ALA A 62 14.59 1.76 21.19
N VAL A 63 14.49 2.80 20.34
CA VAL A 63 15.46 3.03 19.26
C VAL A 63 16.88 3.21 19.82
N LYS A 64 17.03 4.00 20.89
CA LYS A 64 18.34 4.19 21.56
C LYS A 64 18.87 2.87 22.14
N ALA A 65 18.01 2.04 22.74
CA ALA A 65 18.39 0.75 23.28
C ALA A 65 18.87 -0.21 22.17
N ILE A 66 18.13 -0.32 21.06
CA ILE A 66 18.52 -1.16 19.91
C ILE A 66 19.88 -0.72 19.35
N ARG A 67 20.08 0.59 19.15
CA ARG A 67 21.35 1.14 18.65
C ARG A 67 22.51 0.90 19.62
N ARG A 68 22.28 0.99 20.94
CA ARG A 68 23.28 0.69 21.97
C ARG A 68 23.77 -0.75 21.90
N HIS A 69 22.92 -1.68 21.47
CA HIS A 69 23.28 -3.09 21.25
C HIS A 69 23.94 -3.35 19.88
N GLY A 70 24.19 -2.31 19.08
CA GLY A 70 24.84 -2.41 17.76
C GLY A 70 23.88 -2.70 16.61
N GLY A 71 22.56 -2.60 16.83
CA GLY A 71 21.57 -2.66 15.76
C GLY A 71 21.35 -1.30 15.10
N ASP A 72 20.56 -1.28 14.03
CA ASP A 72 20.09 -0.08 13.37
C ASP A 72 18.56 0.00 13.43
N ALA A 73 18.05 1.17 13.81
CA ALA A 73 16.63 1.41 14.04
C ALA A 73 16.27 2.89 13.91
N ILE A 74 15.02 3.16 13.53
CA ILE A 74 14.45 4.51 13.47
C ILE A 74 13.08 4.58 14.14
N GLY A 75 12.68 5.79 14.53
CA GLY A 75 11.45 6.06 15.26
C GLY A 75 10.49 7.03 14.55
N PRO A 76 10.09 6.82 13.27
CA PRO A 76 9.27 7.77 12.55
C PRO A 76 7.88 7.91 13.18
N SER A 77 7.37 9.13 13.23
CA SER A 77 5.99 9.46 13.59
C SER A 77 5.07 9.40 12.37
N LEU A 78 3.76 9.48 12.61
CA LEU A 78 2.81 9.68 11.52
C LEU A 78 3.05 11.02 10.80
N ALA A 79 3.48 12.06 11.53
CA ALA A 79 3.78 13.35 10.95
C ALA A 79 4.98 13.29 10.00
N ASP A 80 5.99 12.46 10.30
CA ASP A 80 7.14 12.26 9.41
C ASP A 80 6.74 11.58 8.10
N LEU A 81 5.84 10.59 8.18
CA LEU A 81 5.27 9.96 6.98
C LEU A 81 4.42 10.96 6.18
N GLU A 82 3.61 11.80 6.85
CA GLU A 82 2.80 12.84 6.20
C GLU A 82 3.65 13.98 5.61
N ALA A 83 4.83 14.24 6.18
CA ALA A 83 5.77 15.26 5.71
C ALA A 83 6.42 14.90 4.36
N LEU A 84 6.33 13.63 3.94
CA LEU A 84 6.65 13.20 2.57
C LEU A 84 5.59 13.63 1.54
N GLY A 85 4.64 14.47 1.94
CA GLY A 85 3.74 15.16 1.04
C GLY A 85 2.57 14.30 0.55
N GLN A 86 1.73 14.97 -0.23
CA GLN A 86 0.59 14.33 -0.89
C GLN A 86 1.09 13.51 -2.08
N THR A 87 0.44 12.36 -2.30
CA THR A 87 0.63 11.59 -3.52
C THR A 87 0.02 12.30 -4.73
N LEU A 88 0.81 12.51 -5.76
CA LEU A 88 0.39 13.03 -7.05
C LEU A 88 0.32 11.89 -8.06
N LYS A 89 -0.88 11.58 -8.56
CA LYS A 89 -1.03 10.50 -9.53
C LYS A 89 -0.61 10.95 -10.92
N ILE A 90 0.18 10.11 -11.57
CA ILE A 90 0.66 10.31 -12.92
C ILE A 90 -0.29 9.63 -13.91
N ARG A 91 -0.65 10.35 -14.97
CA ARG A 91 -1.42 9.85 -16.11
C ARG A 91 -0.49 9.42 -17.25
N ASP A 92 0.48 10.27 -17.59
CA ASP A 92 1.48 10.02 -18.63
C ASP A 92 2.84 10.60 -18.20
N MET A 93 3.91 10.05 -18.77
CA MET A 93 5.28 10.47 -18.52
C MET A 93 6.05 10.47 -19.84
N ARG A 94 6.98 11.40 -20.02
CA ARG A 94 7.86 11.48 -21.18
C ARG A 94 9.26 11.87 -20.75
N LEU A 95 10.28 11.34 -21.43
CA LEU A 95 11.64 11.82 -21.25
C LEU A 95 11.75 13.25 -21.79
N ASP A 96 12.34 14.15 -21.00
CA ASP A 96 12.50 15.55 -21.34
C ASP A 96 13.81 16.07 -20.71
N GLY A 97 14.90 16.05 -21.48
CA GLY A 97 16.22 16.52 -21.02
C GLY A 97 16.75 15.74 -19.81
N ASP A 98 16.98 16.45 -18.69
CA ASP A 98 17.49 15.92 -17.41
C ASP A 98 16.40 15.37 -16.47
N GLY A 99 15.20 15.14 -16.99
CA GLY A 99 14.08 14.70 -16.19
C GLY A 99 12.97 14.06 -17.00
N PHE A 100 11.86 13.86 -16.31
CA PHE A 100 10.59 13.49 -16.92
C PHE A 100 9.65 14.69 -16.96
N ALA A 101 9.02 14.88 -18.11
CA ALA A 101 7.78 15.63 -18.25
C ALA A 101 6.63 14.76 -17.75
N VAL A 102 5.96 15.17 -16.68
CA VAL A 102 4.94 14.39 -15.96
C VAL A 102 3.58 15.06 -16.07
N ASP A 103 2.63 14.35 -16.68
CA ASP A 103 1.25 14.75 -16.78
C ASP A 103 0.44 14.12 -15.64
N LEU A 104 -0.13 14.96 -14.77
CA LEU A 104 -0.83 14.53 -13.56
C LEU A 104 -2.32 14.32 -13.83
N TRP A 105 -2.96 13.43 -13.06
CA TRP A 105 -4.41 13.28 -13.07
C TRP A 105 -5.13 14.56 -12.65
N ARG A 106 -4.50 15.33 -11.75
CA ARG A 106 -5.01 16.56 -11.18
C ARG A 106 -3.85 17.53 -11.01
N GLY A 107 -4.04 18.77 -11.44
CA GLY A 107 -3.02 19.81 -11.38
C GLY A 107 -2.32 20.04 -12.72
N PRO A 108 -1.39 21.00 -12.76
CA PRO A 108 -0.63 21.29 -13.96
C PRO A 108 0.38 20.18 -14.27
N MET A 109 0.81 20.13 -15.53
CA MET A 109 1.99 19.37 -15.93
C MET A 109 3.20 19.84 -15.10
N THR A 110 4.04 18.90 -14.69
CA THR A 110 5.22 19.18 -13.87
C THR A 110 6.44 18.45 -14.40
N ARG A 111 7.63 18.83 -13.90
CA ARG A 111 8.91 18.20 -14.25
C ARG A 111 9.44 17.43 -13.04
N LEU A 112 9.92 16.23 -13.28
CA LEU A 112 10.57 15.37 -12.30
C LEU A 112 12.03 15.18 -12.71
N HIS A 113 12.95 15.91 -12.10
CA HIS A 113 14.37 15.81 -12.41
C HIS A 113 14.95 14.48 -11.94
N PHE A 114 15.84 13.87 -12.73
CA PHE A 114 16.45 12.58 -12.37
C PHE A 114 17.24 12.66 -11.06
N ALA A 115 17.94 13.79 -10.83
CA ALA A 115 18.74 14.04 -9.63
C ALA A 115 17.94 14.15 -8.32
N ASP A 116 16.61 14.30 -8.43
CA ASP A 116 15.71 14.42 -7.28
C ASP A 116 15.03 13.09 -6.92
N ILE A 117 15.12 12.06 -7.77
CA ILE A 117 14.50 10.75 -7.53
C ILE A 117 15.36 9.97 -6.54
N ASP A 118 14.85 9.78 -5.32
CA ASP A 118 15.60 9.08 -4.26
C ASP A 118 15.21 7.59 -4.15
N VAL A 119 13.91 7.31 -4.14
CA VAL A 119 13.38 5.97 -3.84
C VAL A 119 12.19 5.67 -4.73
N ILE A 120 12.14 4.45 -5.24
CA ILE A 120 11.06 3.93 -6.08
C ILE A 120 10.52 2.69 -5.40
N VAL A 121 9.26 2.72 -4.96
CA VAL A 121 8.63 1.59 -4.26
C VAL A 121 7.59 0.95 -5.16
N ARG A 122 7.74 -0.34 -5.41
CA ARG A 122 6.87 -1.13 -6.28
C ARG A 122 5.99 -2.07 -5.47
N ALA A 123 4.71 -2.16 -5.85
CA ALA A 123 3.78 -3.10 -5.28
C ALA A 123 2.94 -3.80 -6.34
N GLN A 124 2.63 -5.07 -6.06
CA GLN A 124 1.54 -5.79 -6.71
C GLN A 124 0.43 -5.97 -5.68
N LEU A 125 -0.71 -5.34 -5.93
CA LEU A 125 -1.88 -5.37 -5.05
C LEU A 125 -2.89 -6.38 -5.59
N SER A 126 -3.37 -7.27 -4.73
CA SER A 126 -4.48 -8.17 -5.06
C SER A 126 -5.73 -7.74 -4.31
N GLU A 127 -6.73 -7.25 -5.03
CA GLU A 127 -8.05 -6.95 -4.47
C GLU A 127 -8.99 -8.13 -4.74
N ARG A 128 -9.43 -8.80 -3.67
CA ARG A 128 -10.50 -9.79 -3.76
C ARG A 128 -11.83 -9.04 -3.75
N LYS A 129 -12.42 -8.86 -4.93
CA LYS A 129 -13.77 -8.32 -5.01
C LYS A 129 -14.73 -9.46 -4.67
N ALA A 130 -15.31 -9.42 -3.49
CA ALA A 130 -16.46 -10.26 -3.19
C ALA A 130 -17.60 -9.79 -4.10
N THR A 131 -17.97 -10.62 -5.08
CA THR A 131 -19.17 -10.37 -5.88
C THR A 131 -20.34 -10.36 -4.90
N PRO A 132 -21.06 -9.23 -4.74
CA PRO A 132 -22.23 -9.22 -3.89
C PRO A 132 -23.19 -10.26 -4.45
N THR A 133 -23.40 -11.35 -3.70
CA THR A 133 -24.47 -12.30 -3.99
C THR A 133 -25.73 -11.46 -4.13
N ALA A 134 -26.40 -11.56 -5.28
CA ALA A 134 -27.72 -10.99 -5.45
C ALA A 134 -28.53 -11.36 -4.20
N SER A 135 -28.95 -10.35 -3.45
CA SER A 135 -29.66 -10.55 -2.19
C SER A 135 -30.84 -11.51 -2.40
N PRO A 136 -31.26 -12.26 -1.37
CA PRO A 136 -32.37 -13.22 -1.40
C PRO A 136 -33.75 -12.58 -1.65
N MET A 137 -33.82 -11.42 -2.29
CA MET A 137 -35.07 -10.79 -2.73
C MET A 137 -35.80 -11.67 -3.75
N LEU A 138 -35.07 -12.50 -4.51
CA LEU A 138 -35.66 -13.54 -5.36
C LEU A 138 -36.14 -14.77 -4.56
N GLU A 139 -35.51 -15.11 -3.43
CA GLU A 139 -36.03 -16.13 -2.51
C GLU A 139 -37.25 -15.66 -1.71
N SER A 140 -37.38 -14.35 -1.43
CA SER A 140 -38.61 -13.80 -0.82
C SER A 140 -39.76 -13.69 -1.83
N LEU A 141 -39.48 -13.56 -3.13
CA LEU A 141 -40.49 -13.64 -4.19
C LEU A 141 -40.94 -15.09 -4.45
N GLY A 142 -40.06 -16.08 -4.26
CA GLY A 142 -40.41 -17.50 -4.34
C GLY A 142 -41.25 -18.03 -3.17
N ARG A 143 -41.34 -17.28 -2.06
CA ARG A 143 -42.20 -17.60 -0.89
C ARG A 143 -43.50 -16.79 -0.80
N MET A 144 -43.75 -15.87 -1.72
CA MET A 144 -45.09 -15.29 -1.90
C MET A 144 -45.95 -16.28 -2.68
N GLY A 145 -46.57 -17.19 -1.93
CA GLY A 145 -47.66 -18.03 -2.43
C GLY A 145 -48.79 -17.18 -3.03
N HIS A 146 -49.36 -17.72 -4.10
CA HIS A 146 -50.69 -17.44 -4.66
C HIS A 146 -51.31 -16.07 -4.32
N MET A 147 -50.98 -15.06 -5.14
CA MET A 147 -51.87 -13.92 -5.36
C MET A 147 -52.71 -14.21 -6.62
N PRO A 148 -54.04 -14.01 -6.60
CA PRO A 148 -54.88 -14.20 -7.77
C PRO A 148 -54.52 -13.17 -8.85
N ALA A 149 -54.44 -13.66 -10.09
CA ALA A 149 -54.19 -12.87 -11.28
C ALA A 149 -55.26 -11.78 -11.44
N GLY A 150 -54.91 -10.53 -11.17
CA GLY A 150 -55.83 -9.41 -11.28
C GLY A 150 -55.11 -8.06 -11.29
N GLY A 151 -54.63 -7.66 -12.47
CA GLY A 151 -54.46 -6.25 -12.84
C GLY A 151 -53.21 -5.52 -12.32
N ALA A 152 -52.16 -5.49 -13.13
CA ALA A 152 -51.17 -4.40 -13.10
C ALA A 152 -50.41 -4.34 -14.45
N TRP A 153 -51.12 -4.00 -15.52
CA TRP A 153 -50.50 -3.52 -16.75
C TRP A 153 -50.31 -2.01 -16.62
N GLY A 154 -49.10 -1.57 -16.30
CA GLY A 154 -48.82 -0.14 -16.19
C GLY A 154 -47.40 0.17 -15.72
N GLY A 155 -46.43 0.07 -16.63
CA GLY A 155 -45.15 0.78 -16.49
C GLY A 155 -43.98 -0.07 -15.99
N LEU A 156 -43.47 -0.99 -16.83
CA LEU A 156 -42.13 -1.53 -16.68
C LEU A 156 -41.30 -1.16 -17.91
N GLY A 157 -40.31 -0.29 -17.70
CA GLY A 157 -39.26 -0.01 -18.67
C GLY A 157 -38.35 -1.23 -18.90
N SER A 158 -37.51 -1.13 -19.92
CA SER A 158 -36.71 -2.19 -20.57
C SER A 158 -35.83 -3.08 -19.66
N TYR A 159 -35.65 -2.75 -18.39
CA TYR A 159 -34.95 -3.60 -17.42
C TYR A 159 -35.83 -4.70 -16.78
N GLY A 160 -37.16 -4.60 -16.86
CA GLY A 160 -38.08 -5.61 -16.29
C GLY A 160 -38.18 -6.90 -17.10
N MET A 161 -37.99 -6.83 -18.42
CA MET A 161 -38.15 -7.99 -19.31
C MET A 161 -36.98 -8.98 -19.22
N ALA A 162 -35.76 -8.52 -18.95
CA ALA A 162 -34.59 -9.39 -18.83
C ALA A 162 -34.64 -10.29 -17.57
N ALA A 163 -35.26 -9.81 -16.49
CA ALA A 163 -35.45 -10.59 -15.27
C ALA A 163 -36.58 -11.63 -15.40
N ALA A 164 -37.61 -11.35 -16.20
CA ALA A 164 -38.71 -12.28 -16.45
C ALA A 164 -38.28 -13.45 -17.35
N PHE A 165 -37.49 -13.21 -18.39
CA PHE A 165 -36.96 -14.28 -19.25
C PHE A 165 -35.96 -15.21 -18.54
N ALA A 166 -35.24 -14.71 -17.53
CA ALA A 166 -34.35 -15.54 -16.72
C ALA A 166 -35.11 -16.46 -15.73
N ALA A 167 -36.35 -16.11 -15.38
CA ALA A 167 -37.18 -16.91 -14.47
C ALA A 167 -37.97 -18.01 -15.21
N GLU A 168 -38.33 -17.80 -16.49
CA GLU A 168 -39.19 -18.72 -17.24
C GLU A 168 -38.45 -19.95 -17.81
N TYR A 169 -37.11 -19.91 -17.92
CA TYR A 169 -36.27 -21.07 -18.30
C TYR A 169 -35.63 -21.79 -17.11
N GLY A 170 -36.24 -21.69 -15.93
CA GLY A 170 -35.85 -22.43 -14.72
C GLY A 170 -36.05 -23.93 -14.88
N VAL A 171 -35.00 -24.61 -15.33
CA VAL A 171 -34.79 -26.06 -15.21
C VAL A 171 -35.02 -26.47 -13.75
N VAL A 172 -36.17 -27.09 -13.51
CA VAL A 172 -36.48 -27.79 -12.26
C VAL A 172 -35.70 -29.10 -12.28
N GLY A 173 -34.49 -29.05 -11.73
CA GLY A 173 -33.61 -30.20 -11.55
C GLY A 173 -32.79 -30.01 -10.28
N GLY A 174 -33.21 -30.71 -9.22
CA GLY A 174 -32.73 -30.53 -7.86
C GLY A 174 -31.22 -30.63 -7.68
N SER A 175 -30.72 -29.74 -6.83
CA SER A 175 -29.51 -29.89 -6.04
C SER A 175 -29.52 -28.72 -5.06
N ALA A 176 -29.37 -28.98 -3.77
CA ALA A 176 -28.97 -27.97 -2.80
C ALA A 176 -27.54 -27.53 -3.14
N GLY A 177 -27.39 -26.81 -4.25
CA GLY A 177 -26.13 -26.34 -4.78
C GLY A 177 -25.65 -25.21 -3.91
N SER A 178 -24.61 -25.48 -3.11
CA SER A 178 -23.75 -24.45 -2.54
C SER A 178 -23.41 -23.46 -3.66
N ALA A 179 -24.03 -22.27 -3.61
CA ALA A 179 -23.77 -21.22 -4.58
C ALA A 179 -22.29 -20.87 -4.48
N ARG A 180 -21.50 -21.41 -5.41
CA ARG A 180 -20.05 -21.25 -5.45
C ARG A 180 -19.80 -19.77 -5.69
N ARG A 181 -19.44 -19.04 -4.61
CA ARG A 181 -19.09 -17.62 -4.67
C ARG A 181 -17.92 -17.47 -5.64
N GLU A 182 -18.21 -16.94 -6.82
CA GLU A 182 -17.17 -16.57 -7.78
C GLU A 182 -16.54 -15.27 -7.29
N SER A 183 -15.33 -15.38 -6.72
CA SER A 183 -14.52 -14.23 -6.36
C SER A 183 -13.58 -13.89 -7.50
N ALA A 184 -13.78 -12.76 -8.16
CA ALA A 184 -12.79 -12.22 -9.08
C ALA A 184 -11.63 -11.62 -8.26
N VAL A 185 -10.40 -12.06 -8.54
CA VAL A 185 -9.19 -11.46 -7.98
C VAL A 185 -8.68 -10.47 -9.01
N ARG A 186 -8.73 -9.16 -8.69
CA ARG A 186 -8.10 -8.13 -9.50
C ARG A 186 -6.67 -7.94 -8.99
N VAL A 187 -5.70 -8.02 -9.89
CA VAL A 187 -4.30 -7.68 -9.60
C VAL A 187 -4.02 -6.32 -10.23
N SER A 188 -3.45 -5.40 -9.45
CA SER A 188 -3.05 -4.06 -9.90
C SER A 188 -1.59 -3.84 -9.52
N ASN A 189 -0.79 -3.26 -10.43
CA ASN A 189 0.60 -2.91 -10.15
C ASN A 189 0.67 -1.40 -9.86
N LYS A 190 1.36 -1.04 -8.78
CA LYS A 190 1.58 0.35 -8.37
C LYS A 190 3.05 0.66 -8.20
N LEU A 191 3.41 1.89 -8.52
CA LEU A 191 4.75 2.42 -8.34
C LEU A 191 4.64 3.79 -7.67
N ASP A 192 5.33 3.98 -6.55
CA ASP A 192 5.51 5.29 -5.93
C ASP A 192 6.95 5.75 -6.14
N ILE A 193 7.13 6.95 -6.69
CA ILE A 193 8.42 7.61 -6.91
C ILE A 193 8.54 8.73 -5.88
N HIS A 194 9.47 8.58 -4.93
CA HIS A 194 9.75 9.56 -3.90
C HIS A 194 10.87 10.49 -4.34
N VAL A 195 10.63 11.80 -4.22
CA VAL A 195 11.64 12.81 -4.48
C VAL A 195 12.20 13.41 -3.20
N ARG A 196 13.44 13.90 -3.25
CA ARG A 196 14.16 14.52 -2.12
C ARG A 196 13.38 15.59 -1.38
N GLN A 197 12.60 16.38 -2.11
CA GLN A 197 11.76 17.44 -1.57
C GLN A 197 10.53 16.95 -0.79
N GLY A 198 10.33 15.63 -0.67
CA GLY A 198 9.19 15.06 0.06
C GLY A 198 7.89 15.19 -0.73
N MET A 199 7.92 14.85 -2.02
CA MET A 199 6.71 14.57 -2.80
C MET A 199 6.72 13.11 -3.22
N VAL A 200 5.52 12.56 -3.44
CA VAL A 200 5.34 11.19 -3.95
C VAL A 200 4.57 11.27 -5.27
N PHE A 201 5.15 10.72 -6.32
CA PHE A 201 4.47 10.56 -7.61
C PHE A 201 4.04 9.10 -7.78
N GLN A 202 2.75 8.84 -7.93
CA GLN A 202 2.23 7.47 -8.02
C GLN A 202 1.79 7.13 -9.44
N ILE A 203 2.19 5.96 -9.90
CA ILE A 203 1.71 5.32 -11.12
C ILE A 203 0.80 4.16 -10.73
N ASP A 204 -0.41 4.17 -11.28
CA ASP A 204 -1.36 3.06 -11.27
C ASP A 204 -1.29 2.40 -12.65
N ALA A 205 -0.67 1.23 -12.75
CA ALA A 205 -0.33 0.62 -14.03
C ALA A 205 -1.56 0.37 -14.90
N ASP A 206 -2.71 0.02 -14.28
CA ASP A 206 -3.98 -0.20 -14.96
C ASP A 206 -4.50 1.04 -15.71
N LYS A 207 -3.97 2.24 -15.41
CA LYS A 207 -4.43 3.51 -15.97
C LYS A 207 -3.33 4.38 -16.58
N PHE A 208 -2.09 3.91 -16.54
CA PHE A 208 -0.93 4.67 -17.02
C PHE A 208 -0.61 4.30 -18.46
N ALA A 209 -0.28 5.31 -19.29
CA ALA A 209 -0.13 5.10 -20.72
C ALA A 209 1.15 4.34 -21.14
N PHE A 210 2.19 4.36 -20.30
CA PHE A 210 3.52 3.80 -20.59
C PHE A 210 4.16 4.28 -21.92
N GLY A 211 3.78 5.47 -22.41
CA GLY A 211 4.34 6.04 -23.63
C GLY A 211 5.85 6.30 -23.55
N VAL A 212 6.35 6.59 -22.33
CA VAL A 212 7.78 6.78 -22.03
C VAL A 212 8.67 5.60 -22.45
N LEU A 213 8.12 4.39 -22.55
CA LEU A 213 8.88 3.19 -22.89
C LEU A 213 9.13 3.03 -24.39
N GLY A 214 8.42 3.77 -25.25
CA GLY A 214 8.52 3.64 -26.70
C GLY A 214 8.36 2.18 -27.17
N ASP A 215 9.32 1.70 -27.95
CA ASP A 215 9.34 0.34 -28.50
C ASP A 215 9.58 -0.75 -27.45
N SER A 216 10.06 -0.39 -26.25
CA SER A 216 10.24 -1.33 -25.13
C SER A 216 8.95 -1.63 -24.37
N ARG A 217 7.82 -1.02 -24.76
CA ARG A 217 6.51 -1.30 -24.16
C ARG A 217 6.06 -2.73 -24.50
N GLY A 218 5.84 -3.55 -23.49
CA GLY A 218 5.29 -4.90 -23.61
C GLY A 218 3.77 -4.98 -23.43
N GLN A 219 3.25 -6.21 -23.52
CA GLN A 219 1.81 -6.48 -23.54
C GLN A 219 1.12 -6.47 -22.16
N GLY A 220 1.88 -6.45 -21.06
CA GLY A 220 1.32 -6.56 -19.71
C GLY A 220 1.80 -5.48 -18.74
N ASP A 221 0.91 -5.05 -17.86
CA ASP A 221 1.15 -3.99 -16.87
C ASP A 221 2.33 -4.30 -15.95
N LYS A 222 2.49 -5.57 -15.55
CA LYS A 222 3.65 -5.99 -14.76
C LYS A 222 4.95 -5.76 -15.54
N PHE A 223 5.01 -6.23 -16.79
CA PHE A 223 6.19 -6.07 -17.64
C PHE A 223 6.51 -4.60 -17.87
N ASN A 224 5.50 -3.78 -18.18
CA ASN A 224 5.68 -2.35 -18.39
C ASN A 224 6.13 -1.63 -17.11
N THR A 225 5.64 -2.05 -15.94
CA THR A 225 6.11 -1.52 -14.64
C THR A 225 7.57 -1.89 -14.40
N ASP A 226 7.96 -3.13 -14.68
CA ASP A 226 9.35 -3.60 -14.54
C ASP A 226 10.29 -2.82 -15.49
N ALA A 227 9.94 -2.71 -16.78
CA ALA A 227 10.69 -1.95 -17.78
C ALA A 227 10.80 -0.45 -17.42
N LEU A 228 9.75 0.13 -16.83
CA LEU A 228 9.80 1.51 -16.33
C LEU A 228 10.75 1.64 -15.14
N CYS A 229 10.77 0.69 -14.21
CA CYS A 229 11.73 0.70 -13.11
C CYS A 229 13.17 0.61 -13.63
N GLU A 230 13.43 -0.25 -14.62
CA GLU A 230 14.74 -0.37 -15.26
C GLU A 230 15.16 0.93 -15.95
N LEU A 231 14.25 1.57 -16.69
CA LEU A 231 14.50 2.88 -17.30
C LEU A 231 14.85 3.94 -16.24
N ILE A 232 14.06 4.05 -15.17
CA ILE A 232 14.32 5.04 -14.12
C ILE A 232 15.66 4.74 -13.43
N ALA A 233 15.96 3.48 -13.11
CA ALA A 233 17.25 3.10 -12.52
C ALA A 233 18.43 3.42 -13.44
N HIS A 234 18.24 3.37 -14.77
CA HIS A 234 19.27 3.77 -15.73
C HIS A 234 19.52 5.29 -15.74
N VAL A 235 18.45 6.10 -15.76
CA VAL A 235 18.57 7.58 -15.84
C VAL A 235 18.83 8.24 -14.48
N ALA A 236 18.46 7.58 -13.38
CA ALA A 236 18.68 8.00 -12.00
C ALA A 236 19.41 6.89 -11.21
N PRO A 237 20.71 6.64 -11.49
CA PRO A 237 21.44 5.49 -10.94
C PRO A 237 21.68 5.54 -9.42
N HIS A 238 21.39 6.67 -8.77
CA HIS A 238 21.44 6.82 -7.33
C HIS A 238 20.11 6.44 -6.65
N ALA A 239 19.02 6.33 -7.41
CA ALA A 239 17.72 5.98 -6.87
C ALA A 239 17.69 4.50 -6.45
N VAL A 240 17.05 4.24 -5.31
CA VAL A 240 16.85 2.87 -4.82
C VAL A 240 15.51 2.33 -5.30
N VAL A 241 15.50 1.14 -5.91
CA VAL A 241 14.26 0.44 -6.29
C VAL A 241 13.94 -0.63 -5.25
N ASP A 242 12.78 -0.49 -4.60
CA ASP A 242 12.26 -1.43 -3.61
C ASP A 242 11.12 -2.29 -4.18
N PRO A 243 11.36 -3.60 -4.39
CA PRO A 243 10.35 -4.53 -4.89
C PRO A 243 9.65 -5.35 -3.79
N PHE A 244 9.89 -5.08 -2.50
CA PHE A 244 9.64 -6.04 -1.42
C PHE A 244 8.27 -5.93 -0.76
N TYR A 245 7.39 -5.04 -1.24
CA TYR A 245 6.05 -4.86 -0.67
C TYR A 245 5.25 -6.17 -0.56
N SER A 246 5.35 -7.07 -1.54
CA SER A 246 4.60 -8.34 -1.55
C SER A 246 5.03 -9.31 -0.45
N LEU A 247 6.24 -9.15 0.10
CA LEU A 247 6.77 -9.94 1.21
C LEU A 247 6.50 -9.28 2.56
N TRP A 248 6.15 -7.99 2.56
CA TRP A 248 5.93 -7.22 3.76
C TRP A 248 4.59 -7.55 4.42
N LYS A 249 4.62 -7.72 5.73
CA LYS A 249 3.43 -7.92 6.54
C LYS A 249 3.09 -6.60 7.25
N PRO A 250 1.96 -5.96 6.93
CA PRO A 250 1.60 -4.71 7.57
C PRO A 250 1.42 -4.91 9.07
N PRO A 251 1.86 -3.96 9.92
CA PRO A 251 1.47 -3.97 11.32
C PRO A 251 -0.05 -3.84 11.41
N SER A 252 -0.67 -4.44 12.42
CA SER A 252 -2.14 -4.52 12.57
C SER A 252 -2.87 -3.16 12.49
N GLN A 253 -2.14 -2.07 12.75
CA GLN A 253 -2.66 -0.70 12.74
C GLN A 253 -2.40 0.05 11.43
N ALA A 254 -1.54 -0.44 10.52
CA ALA A 254 -1.23 0.27 9.26
C ALA A 254 -2.50 0.56 8.44
N GLY A 255 -3.38 -0.43 8.30
CA GLY A 255 -4.62 -0.28 7.54
C GLY A 255 -5.63 0.71 8.14
N SER A 256 -5.51 1.08 9.41
CA SER A 256 -6.39 2.09 10.04
C SER A 256 -5.76 3.50 10.05
N LEU A 257 -4.47 3.60 9.79
CA LEU A 257 -3.72 4.85 9.71
C LEU A 257 -3.96 5.52 8.35
N ALA A 258 -5.05 6.27 8.26
CA ALA A 258 -5.31 7.11 7.11
C ALA A 258 -4.33 8.29 7.08
N LEU A 259 -3.24 8.13 6.32
CA LEU A 259 -2.36 9.24 5.94
C LEU A 259 -3.18 10.34 5.27
N ARG A 260 -2.84 11.61 5.51
CA ARG A 260 -3.49 12.73 4.81
C ARG A 260 -3.43 12.53 3.29
N GLY A 261 -4.57 12.71 2.63
CA GLY A 261 -4.70 12.58 1.16
C GLY A 261 -5.03 11.17 0.66
N SER A 262 -4.63 10.10 1.36
CA SER A 262 -4.80 8.72 0.87
C SER A 262 -6.26 8.31 0.67
N ARG A 263 -7.16 8.78 1.56
CA ARG A 263 -8.61 8.54 1.44
C ARG A 263 -9.26 9.25 0.25
N LEU A 264 -8.83 10.48 -0.05
CA LEU A 264 -9.35 11.25 -1.18
C LEU A 264 -8.95 10.59 -2.52
N GLU A 265 -7.77 9.98 -2.52
CA GLU A 265 -7.20 9.33 -3.69
C GLU A 265 -7.55 7.83 -3.79
N ARG A 266 -8.37 7.28 -2.88
CA ARG A 266 -8.69 5.83 -2.86
C ARG A 266 -7.43 4.96 -2.94
N GLU A 267 -6.37 5.38 -2.25
CA GLU A 267 -5.14 4.62 -2.18
C GLU A 267 -5.31 3.38 -1.31
N ASP A 268 -4.52 2.35 -1.62
CA ASP A 268 -4.35 1.25 -0.68
C ASP A 268 -3.55 1.77 0.52
N LEU A 269 -4.16 1.76 1.71
CA LEU A 269 -3.58 2.38 2.90
C LEU A 269 -2.29 1.67 3.34
N ASN A 270 -2.19 0.36 3.12
CA ASN A 270 -1.00 -0.40 3.47
C ASN A 270 0.16 -0.04 2.52
N PHE A 271 -0.12 0.06 1.22
CA PHE A 271 0.89 0.49 0.25
C PHE A 271 1.35 1.93 0.51
N ALA A 272 0.42 2.86 0.72
CA ALA A 272 0.74 4.25 1.00
C ALA A 272 1.60 4.41 2.27
N PHE A 273 1.32 3.62 3.31
CA PHE A 273 2.14 3.54 4.51
C PHE A 273 3.53 2.97 4.23
N TYR A 274 3.59 1.77 3.64
CA TYR A 274 4.84 1.07 3.36
C TYR A 274 5.79 1.91 2.52
N SER A 275 5.26 2.48 1.44
CA SER A 275 6.01 3.30 0.49
C SER A 275 6.71 4.49 1.18
N ARG A 276 5.97 5.24 2.00
CA ARG A 276 6.52 6.36 2.80
C ARG A 276 7.49 5.91 3.88
N TRP A 277 7.17 4.81 4.54
CA TRP A 277 8.03 4.23 5.57
C TRP A 277 9.38 3.77 5.00
N MET A 278 9.38 3.10 3.86
CA MET A 278 10.60 2.70 3.15
C MET A 278 11.41 3.91 2.67
N ALA A 279 10.75 4.97 2.18
CA ALA A 279 11.45 6.20 1.82
C ALA A 279 12.21 6.82 3.01
N LEU A 280 11.62 6.82 4.22
CA LEU A 280 12.31 7.27 5.43
C LEU A 280 13.47 6.34 5.82
N ILE A 281 13.31 5.03 5.67
CA ILE A 281 14.37 4.04 5.94
C ILE A 281 15.56 4.26 5.01
N TYR A 282 15.33 4.34 3.70
CA TYR A 282 16.43 4.53 2.74
C TYR A 282 17.15 5.87 2.91
N ARG A 283 16.42 6.93 3.28
CA ARG A 283 17.04 8.21 3.66
C ARG A 283 17.93 8.07 4.90
N HIS A 284 17.49 7.32 5.91
CA HIS A 284 18.31 7.02 7.09
C HIS A 284 19.55 6.19 6.74
N MET A 285 19.41 5.21 5.86
CA MET A 285 20.54 4.37 5.43
C MET A 285 21.56 5.15 4.59
N ALA A 286 21.10 6.11 3.77
CA ALA A 286 21.96 6.99 2.99
C ALA A 286 22.67 8.05 3.85
N ASP A 287 21.99 8.54 4.89
CA ASP A 287 22.52 9.50 5.85
C ASP A 287 22.07 9.13 7.27
N PRO A 288 22.91 8.46 8.08
CA PRO A 288 22.54 8.08 9.44
C PRO A 288 22.24 9.27 10.37
N SER A 289 22.67 10.49 10.01
CA SER A 289 22.30 11.71 10.74
C SER A 289 20.84 12.13 10.48
N PHE A 290 20.24 11.62 9.40
CA PHE A 290 18.81 11.69 9.15
C PHE A 290 18.07 10.76 10.12
N ASP A 291 17.85 11.21 11.36
CA ASP A 291 16.90 10.58 12.26
C ASP A 291 15.63 11.44 12.36
N PRO A 292 14.55 11.08 11.64
CA PRO A 292 13.31 11.86 11.68
C PRO A 292 12.78 11.98 13.11
N GLY A 293 13.11 11.02 13.98
CA GLY A 293 12.64 11.03 15.34
C GLY A 293 13.43 11.94 16.31
N MET A 294 14.65 12.35 15.99
CA MET A 294 15.49 13.08 16.96
C MET A 294 15.46 14.60 16.78
N ARG A 295 14.74 15.12 15.78
CA ARG A 295 14.70 16.56 15.42
C ARG A 295 13.98 17.46 16.42
N ASP A 296 13.07 16.94 17.25
CA ASP A 296 12.25 17.72 18.19
C ASP A 296 13.03 18.24 19.44
N GLN A 297 14.36 18.31 19.42
CA GLN A 297 15.20 18.68 20.57
C GLN A 297 16.07 19.93 20.36
N SER A 298 15.97 20.57 19.20
CA SER A 298 16.62 21.86 18.92
C SER A 298 15.68 23.03 19.21
#